data_AF-A0A1V5AXP2-F1
#
_entry.id   AF-A0A1V5AXP2-F1
#
_cell.length_a   1.000
_cell.length_b   1.000
_cell.length_c   1.000
_cell.angle_alpha   90.00
_cell.angle_beta   90.00
_cell.angle_gamma   90.00
#
_symmetry.space_group_name_H-M   'P 1'
#
loop_
_entity.id
_entity.type
_entity.pdbx_description
1 polymer ?
#
loop_
_entity_poly.entity_id
_entity_poly.type
_entity_poly.pdbx_seq_one_letter_code
_entity_poly.pdbx_strand_id
1 'polypeptide(L)'
;MGDPPGDACIYPEGMPPAIITADCIKWRLSPLLKEKKYFLNAINSILVKKQILRSTKGVAQQKISLIRFKKIGIPLPPQEEQNEIAECIGLCFSFVDQTEREFDRSILLSASLRQSILKRAFEGKLVPQDPSDEPASVLLERICAERAKGAPVRRGPSRGKWAGDARQSHLF
;
A
#
# COMPACT_ATOMS: atom_id res chain seq x y z
N MET A 1 2.95 19.16 4.86
CA MET A 1 3.23 18.90 6.28
C MET A 1 4.30 17.83 6.33
N GLY A 2 5.39 18.03 7.07
CA GLY A 2 6.40 16.98 7.23
C GLY A 2 5.88 15.90 8.17
N ASP A 3 6.22 14.64 7.89
CA ASP A 3 5.93 13.53 8.78
C ASP A 3 6.48 13.80 10.19
N PRO A 4 5.82 13.29 11.25
CA PRO A 4 6.30 13.49 12.60
C PRO A 4 7.72 12.93 12.77
N PRO A 5 8.61 13.62 13.48
CA PRO A 5 9.98 13.17 13.66
C PRO A 5 10.02 11.90 14.52
N GLY A 6 10.98 11.03 14.24
CA GLY A 6 11.29 9.88 15.08
C GLY A 6 11.27 8.52 14.41
N ASP A 7 11.13 8.45 13.09
CA ASP A 7 11.39 7.23 12.36
C ASP A 7 12.89 6.96 12.25
N ALA A 8 13.27 5.72 12.54
CA ALA A 8 14.64 5.25 12.44
C ALA A 8 14.73 4.12 11.41
N CYS A 9 15.85 4.10 10.69
CA CYS A 9 16.22 3.04 9.77
C CYS A 9 17.71 2.70 9.92
N ILE A 10 18.07 1.47 9.55
CA ILE A 10 19.46 1.08 9.41
C ILE A 10 19.87 1.36 7.97
N TYR A 11 20.98 2.07 7.81
CA TYR A 11 21.57 2.25 6.49
C TYR A 11 22.09 0.89 5.97
N PRO A 12 21.63 0.42 4.80
CA PRO A 12 21.93 -0.92 4.32
C PRO A 12 23.42 -1.12 4.03
N GLU A 13 23.90 -2.32 4.36
CA GLU A 13 25.29 -2.71 4.09
C GLU A 13 25.47 -2.92 2.58
N GLY A 14 26.57 -2.40 2.01
CA GLY A 14 26.87 -2.48 0.58
C GLY A 14 26.42 -1.29 -0.27
N MET A 15 25.72 -0.31 0.30
CA MET A 15 25.42 0.93 -0.42
C MET A 15 26.58 1.95 -0.41
N PRO A 16 26.73 2.78 -1.47
CA PRO A 16 27.79 3.78 -1.56
C PRO A 16 27.57 4.92 -0.56
N PRO A 17 28.63 5.58 -0.04
CA PRO A 17 28.50 6.65 0.93
C PRO A 17 27.44 7.70 0.56
N ALA A 18 26.50 7.95 1.46
CA ALA A 18 25.42 8.90 1.26
C ALA A 18 25.58 10.15 2.13
N ILE A 19 25.07 11.28 1.63
CA ILE A 19 24.97 12.55 2.37
C ILE A 19 23.59 12.59 3.04
N ILE A 20 23.56 12.85 4.34
CA ILE A 20 22.32 13.04 5.09
C ILE A 20 21.84 14.49 4.98
N THR A 21 20.53 14.69 4.93
CA THR A 21 19.93 16.03 4.99
C THR A 21 19.94 16.55 6.43
N ALA A 22 19.64 17.84 6.62
CA ALA A 22 19.60 18.48 7.93
C ALA A 22 18.55 17.89 8.90
N ASP A 23 17.59 17.13 8.37
CA ASP A 23 16.48 16.53 9.11
C ASP A 23 16.74 15.07 9.52
N CYS A 24 17.92 14.55 9.18
CA CYS A 24 18.36 13.21 9.55
C CYS A 24 19.47 13.25 10.60
N ILE A 25 19.39 12.36 11.59
CA ILE A 25 20.43 12.19 12.61
C ILE A 25 21.16 10.88 12.33
N LYS A 26 22.47 10.95 12.10
CA LYS A 26 23.33 9.77 12.04
C LYS A 26 23.75 9.37 13.45
N TRP A 27 23.21 8.26 13.94
CA TRP A 27 23.67 7.65 15.18
C TRP A 27 24.66 6.51 14.89
N ARG A 28 25.87 6.61 15.45
CA ARG A 28 26.83 5.50 15.50
C ARG A 28 26.78 4.87 16.88
N LEU A 29 26.47 3.58 16.93
CA LEU A 29 26.50 2.80 18.16
C LEU A 29 27.94 2.54 18.58
N SER A 30 28.17 2.50 19.90
CA SER A 30 29.45 2.10 20.48
C SER A 30 29.75 0.63 20.16
N PRO A 31 31.02 0.22 20.00
CA PRO A 31 31.39 -1.19 19.83
C PRO A 31 30.89 -2.12 20.95
N LEU A 32 30.59 -1.56 22.13
CA LEU A 32 30.03 -2.30 23.26
C LEU A 32 28.56 -2.71 23.05
N LEU A 33 27.85 -2.04 22.14
CA LEU A 33 26.45 -2.28 21.83
C LEU A 33 26.36 -3.04 20.51
N LYS A 34 26.19 -4.36 20.60
CA LYS A 34 26.28 -5.24 19.42
C LYS A 34 24.98 -5.29 18.61
N GLU A 35 23.83 -5.25 19.29
CA GLU A 35 22.56 -5.53 18.64
C GLU A 35 21.91 -4.29 18.02
N LYS A 36 22.23 -4.01 16.75
CA LYS A 36 21.72 -2.83 16.02
C LYS A 36 20.19 -2.87 15.85
N LYS A 37 19.61 -4.06 15.66
CA LYS A 37 18.16 -4.21 15.40
C LYS A 37 17.35 -3.86 16.64
N TYR A 38 17.87 -4.17 17.83
CA TYR A 38 17.24 -3.77 19.08
C TYR A 38 17.08 -2.24 19.15
N PHE A 39 18.15 -1.47 18.91
CA PHE A 39 18.07 0.00 18.97
C PHE A 39 17.16 0.60 17.90
N LEU A 40 17.15 0.02 16.70
CA LEU A 40 16.19 0.39 15.65
C LEU A 40 14.74 0.24 16.15
N ASN A 41 14.42 -0.94 16.67
CA ASN A 41 13.09 -1.26 17.18
C ASN A 41 12.73 -0.43 18.42
N ALA A 42 13.69 -0.17 19.30
CA ALA A 42 13.51 0.64 20.49
C ALA A 42 13.19 2.10 20.14
N ILE A 43 13.88 2.71 19.17
CA ILE A 43 13.56 4.08 18.71
C ILE A 43 12.17 4.11 18.07
N ASN A 44 11.85 3.12 17.24
CA ASN A 44 10.57 3.04 16.56
C ASN A 44 9.41 2.67 17.50
N SER A 45 9.71 2.26 18.74
CA SER A 45 8.70 1.94 19.74
C SER A 45 7.86 3.15 20.12
N ILE A 46 6.62 2.87 20.53
CA ILE A 46 5.67 3.89 20.99
C ILE A 46 6.26 4.70 22.17
N LEU A 47 7.04 4.06 23.02
CA LEU A 47 7.61 4.66 24.22
C LEU A 47 8.61 5.77 23.84
N VAL A 48 9.54 5.48 22.93
CA VAL A 48 10.54 6.44 22.47
C VAL A 48 9.94 7.48 21.52
N LYS A 49 9.06 7.09 20.60
CA LYS A 49 8.34 8.03 19.72
C LYS A 49 7.56 9.08 20.52
N LYS A 50 6.91 8.69 21.62
CA LYS A 50 6.23 9.64 22.52
C LYS A 50 7.21 10.62 23.18
N GLN A 51 8.40 10.18 23.57
CA GLN A 51 9.44 11.06 24.13
C GLN A 51 9.97 12.04 23.08
N ILE A 52 10.20 11.57 21.84
CA ILE A 52 10.62 12.39 20.70
C ILE A 52 9.58 13.48 20.42
N LEU A 53 8.31 13.10 20.33
CA LEU A 53 7.22 14.02 20.04
C LEU A 53 7.10 15.11 21.12
N ARG A 54 7.18 14.75 22.40
CA ARG A 54 7.18 15.71 23.53
C ARG A 54 8.38 16.66 23.51
N SER A 55 9.51 16.22 22.99
CA SER A 55 10.74 17.01 22.91
C SER A 55 10.83 17.89 21.65
N THR A 56 9.90 17.69 20.71
CA THR A 56 9.85 18.39 19.44
C THR A 56 9.18 19.76 19.60
N LYS A 57 9.68 20.78 18.89
CA LYS A 57 9.07 22.12 18.84
C LYS A 57 8.69 22.47 17.41
N GLY A 58 7.66 23.29 17.26
CA GLY A 58 7.21 23.86 15.98
C GLY A 58 5.90 23.22 15.50
N VAL A 59 4.93 24.07 15.15
CA VAL A 59 3.61 23.65 14.61
C VAL A 59 3.71 23.34 13.11
N ALA A 60 4.52 24.10 12.37
CA ALA A 60 4.67 23.96 10.91
C ALA A 60 5.79 22.99 10.48
N GLN A 61 6.88 22.90 11.25
CA GLN A 61 7.95 21.92 11.06
C GLN A 61 8.32 21.32 12.41
N GLN A 62 8.01 20.04 12.57
CA GLN A 62 8.35 19.26 13.75
C GLN A 62 9.77 18.70 13.58
N LYS A 63 10.76 19.35 14.22
CA LYS A 63 12.17 18.91 14.17
C LYS A 63 12.73 18.63 15.56
N ILE A 64 13.57 17.62 15.66
CA ILE A 64 14.34 17.29 16.86
C ILE A 64 15.82 17.67 16.67
N SER A 65 16.37 18.45 17.59
CA SER A 65 17.80 18.77 17.57
C SER A 65 18.63 17.67 18.23
N LEU A 66 19.90 17.56 17.85
CA LEU A 66 20.85 16.60 18.43
C LEU A 66 20.92 16.68 19.96
N ILE A 67 20.88 17.89 20.52
CA ILE A 67 20.95 18.12 21.98
C ILE A 67 19.74 17.50 22.67
N ARG A 68 18.54 17.58 22.07
CA ARG A 68 17.33 16.98 22.65
C ARG A 68 17.29 15.48 22.43
N PHE A 69 17.73 15.02 21.27
CA PHE A 69 17.83 13.59 20.97
C PHE A 69 18.70 12.86 22.01
N LYS A 70 19.84 13.45 22.40
CA LYS A 70 20.73 12.91 23.45
C LYS A 70 20.10 12.78 24.84
N LYS A 71 18.97 13.46 25.10
CA LYS A 71 18.26 13.41 26.39
C LYS A 71 17.17 12.34 26.43
N ILE A 72 16.87 11.70 25.30
CA ILE A 72 15.86 10.66 25.22
C ILE A 72 16.35 9.42 25.97
N GLY A 73 15.50 8.89 26.85
CA GLY A 73 15.75 7.64 27.53
C GLY A 73 15.38 6.46 26.64
N ILE A 74 16.37 5.64 26.32
CA ILE A 74 16.18 4.38 25.59
C ILE A 74 16.36 3.24 26.60
N PRO A 75 15.42 2.28 26.69
CA PRO A 75 15.58 1.11 27.55
C PRO A 75 16.83 0.33 27.12
N LEU A 76 17.63 -0.11 28.10
CA LEU A 76 18.87 -0.84 27.86
C LEU A 76 18.92 -2.10 28.73
N PRO A 77 18.23 -3.18 28.31
CA PRO A 77 18.27 -4.47 28.99
C PRO A 77 19.63 -5.17 28.76
N PRO A 78 19.90 -6.30 29.44
CA PRO A 78 21.08 -7.13 29.19
C PRO A 78 21.21 -7.58 27.73
N GLN A 79 22.43 -7.90 27.28
CA GLN A 79 22.70 -8.22 25.88
C GLN A 79 21.91 -9.45 25.37
N GLU A 80 21.68 -10.44 26.22
CA GLU A 80 20.88 -11.63 25.89
C GLU A 80 19.42 -11.24 25.59
N GLU A 81 18.80 -10.46 26.48
CA GLU A 81 17.43 -9.97 26.30
C GLU A 81 17.30 -9.05 25.07
N GLN A 82 18.32 -8.24 24.74
CA GLN A 82 18.33 -7.45 23.51
C GLN A 82 18.23 -8.33 22.26
N ASN A 83 18.95 -9.46 22.24
CA ASN A 83 18.95 -10.39 21.12
C ASN A 83 17.59 -11.10 21.02
N GLU A 84 17.07 -11.59 22.13
CA GLU A 84 15.75 -12.25 22.19
C GLU A 84 14.64 -11.31 21.68
N ILE A 85 14.62 -10.05 22.15
CA ILE A 85 13.65 -9.06 21.69
C ILE A 85 13.79 -8.81 20.18
N ALA A 86 15.03 -8.66 19.69
CA ALA A 86 15.28 -8.42 18.27
C ALA A 86 14.84 -9.60 17.39
N GLU A 87 15.06 -10.83 17.85
CA GLU A 87 14.62 -12.05 17.18
C GLU A 87 13.10 -12.19 17.17
N CYS A 88 12.44 -12.04 18.32
CA CYS A 88 10.98 -12.10 18.41
C CYS A 88 10.30 -11.08 17.48
N ILE A 89 10.78 -9.84 17.47
CA ILE A 89 10.26 -8.82 16.56
C ILE A 89 10.54 -9.18 15.10
N GLY A 90 11.73 -9.69 14.79
CA GLY A 90 12.08 -10.17 13.46
C GLY A 90 11.16 -11.28 12.95
N LEU A 91 10.80 -12.22 13.83
CA LEU A 91 9.84 -13.28 13.53
C LEU A 91 8.45 -12.69 13.25
N CYS A 92 7.97 -11.74 14.07
CA CYS A 92 6.71 -11.06 13.82
C CYS A 92 6.67 -10.39 12.44
N PHE A 93 7.73 -9.68 12.05
CA PHE A 93 7.81 -9.09 10.71
C PHE A 93 7.80 -10.14 9.59
N SER A 94 8.47 -11.28 9.79
CA SER A 94 8.43 -12.36 8.79
C SER A 94 7.02 -12.93 8.55
N PHE A 95 6.20 -13.00 9.60
CA PHE A 95 4.80 -13.41 9.47
C PHE A 95 3.95 -12.37 8.74
N VAL A 96 4.22 -11.08 8.98
CA VAL A 96 3.56 -9.99 8.25
C VAL A 96 3.91 -10.09 6.76
N ASP A 97 5.19 -10.21 6.43
CA ASP A 97 5.65 -10.34 5.04
C ASP A 97 5.03 -11.55 4.33
N GLN A 98 4.91 -12.69 5.04
CA GLN A 98 4.27 -13.87 4.48
C GLN A 98 2.78 -13.62 4.21
N THR A 99 2.08 -13.01 5.17
CA THR A 99 0.65 -12.73 5.05
C THR A 99 0.37 -11.77 3.91
N GLU A 100 1.20 -10.72 3.75
CA GLU A 100 1.09 -9.78 2.63
C GLU A 100 1.25 -10.50 1.28
N ARG A 101 2.26 -11.37 1.15
CA ARG A 101 2.46 -12.17 -0.07
C ARG A 101 1.28 -13.10 -0.38
N GLU A 102 0.69 -13.71 0.64
CA GLU A 102 -0.49 -14.57 0.47
C GLU A 102 -1.72 -13.74 0.03
N PHE A 103 -1.88 -12.54 0.58
CA PHE A 103 -2.95 -11.62 0.20
C PHE A 103 -2.80 -11.15 -1.25
N ASP A 104 -1.61 -10.72 -1.65
CA ASP A 104 -1.30 -10.32 -3.03
C ASP A 104 -1.58 -11.46 -4.02
N ARG A 105 -1.17 -12.69 -3.66
CA ARG A 105 -1.45 -13.88 -4.45
C ARG A 105 -2.97 -14.13 -4.57
N SER A 106 -3.72 -13.96 -3.49
CA SER A 106 -5.17 -14.12 -3.48
C SER A 106 -5.87 -13.10 -4.39
N ILE A 107 -5.43 -11.83 -4.38
CA ILE A 107 -5.94 -10.79 -5.29
C ILE A 107 -5.72 -11.19 -6.75
N LEU A 108 -4.49 -11.60 -7.10
CA LEU A 108 -4.15 -11.99 -8.46
C LEU A 108 -4.97 -13.20 -8.93
N LEU A 109 -5.12 -14.21 -8.08
CA LEU A 109 -5.94 -15.39 -8.37
C LEU A 109 -7.41 -15.01 -8.52
N SER A 110 -7.95 -14.16 -7.65
CA SER A 110 -9.33 -13.68 -7.74
C SER A 110 -9.61 -12.97 -9.06
N ALA A 111 -8.69 -12.11 -9.52
CA ALA A 111 -8.80 -11.45 -10.83
C ALA A 111 -8.79 -12.47 -11.98
N SER A 112 -7.87 -13.45 -11.95
CA SER A 112 -7.78 -14.50 -12.97
C SER A 112 -9.01 -15.41 -13.01
N LEU A 113 -9.55 -15.78 -11.85
CA LEU A 113 -10.77 -16.58 -11.73
C LEU A 113 -11.99 -15.83 -12.30
N ARG A 114 -12.14 -14.54 -12.00
CA ARG A 114 -13.21 -13.71 -12.59
C ARG A 114 -13.12 -13.68 -14.11
N GLN A 115 -11.91 -13.48 -14.67
CA GLN A 115 -11.70 -13.52 -16.12
C GLN A 115 -12.04 -14.89 -16.71
N SER A 116 -11.67 -15.97 -16.02
CA SER A 116 -11.96 -17.35 -16.47
C SER A 116 -13.46 -17.66 -16.45
N ILE A 117 -14.18 -17.21 -15.42
CA ILE A 117 -15.65 -17.35 -15.32
C ILE A 117 -16.32 -16.55 -16.42
N LEU A 118 -15.94 -15.29 -16.64
CA LEU A 118 -16.48 -14.46 -17.72
C LEU A 118 -16.25 -15.10 -19.09
N LYS A 119 -15.03 -15.59 -19.34
CA LYS A 119 -14.71 -16.31 -20.58
C LYS A 119 -15.62 -17.53 -20.75
N ARG A 120 -15.77 -18.36 -19.72
CA ARG A 120 -16.69 -19.52 -19.76
C ARG A 120 -18.15 -19.10 -19.95
N ALA A 121 -18.57 -17.96 -19.41
CA ALA A 121 -19.91 -17.41 -19.60
C ALA A 121 -20.17 -17.04 -21.06
N PHE A 122 -19.25 -16.29 -21.68
CA PHE A 122 -19.35 -15.89 -23.07
C PHE A 122 -19.25 -17.08 -24.04
N GLU A 123 -18.50 -18.12 -23.69
CA GLU A 123 -18.44 -19.38 -24.45
C GLU A 123 -19.66 -20.29 -24.22
N GLY A 124 -20.60 -19.92 -23.34
CA GLY A 124 -21.76 -20.75 -22.98
C GLY A 124 -21.44 -21.95 -22.08
N LYS A 125 -20.17 -22.15 -21.69
CA LYS A 125 -19.71 -23.36 -20.98
C LYS A 125 -19.92 -23.32 -19.45
N LEU A 126 -20.70 -22.37 -18.93
CA LEU A 126 -21.01 -22.30 -17.50
C LEU A 126 -22.07 -23.33 -17.07
N VAL A 127 -22.90 -23.79 -18.00
CA VAL A 127 -24.01 -24.71 -17.75
C VAL A 127 -23.94 -25.82 -18.81
N PRO A 128 -24.31 -27.09 -18.48
CA PRO A 128 -24.45 -28.13 -19.48
C PRO A 128 -25.31 -27.65 -20.66
N GLN A 129 -24.82 -27.85 -21.88
CA GLN A 129 -25.52 -27.46 -23.10
C GLN A 129 -26.50 -28.55 -23.51
N ASP A 130 -27.73 -28.20 -23.86
CA ASP A 130 -28.67 -29.14 -24.47
C ASP A 130 -28.30 -29.28 -25.96
N PRO A 131 -28.04 -30.50 -26.47
CA PRO A 131 -27.79 -30.72 -27.91
C PRO A 131 -28.95 -30.27 -28.81
N SER A 132 -30.14 -30.10 -28.24
CA SER A 132 -31.36 -29.66 -28.91
C SER A 132 -31.46 -28.13 -29.02
N ASP A 133 -30.58 -27.38 -28.33
CA ASP A 133 -30.59 -25.92 -28.37
C ASP A 133 -30.26 -25.40 -29.78
N GLU A 134 -31.02 -24.39 -30.22
CA GLU A 134 -30.73 -23.75 -31.50
C GLU A 134 -29.36 -23.03 -31.46
N PRO A 135 -28.55 -23.10 -32.53
CA PRO A 135 -27.28 -22.38 -32.57
C PRO A 135 -27.51 -20.87 -32.48
N ALA A 136 -26.72 -20.18 -31.65
CA ALA A 136 -26.82 -18.74 -31.46
C ALA A 136 -26.71 -17.93 -32.77
N SER A 137 -26.06 -18.48 -33.80
CA SER A 137 -25.98 -17.88 -35.15
C SER A 137 -27.35 -17.70 -35.79
N VAL A 138 -28.26 -18.67 -35.63
CA VAL A 138 -29.62 -18.63 -36.20
C VAL A 138 -30.46 -17.53 -35.54
N LEU A 139 -30.33 -17.38 -34.21
CA LEU A 139 -30.99 -16.31 -33.47
C LEU A 139 -30.44 -14.93 -33.86
N LEU A 140 -29.11 -14.80 -34.04
CA LEU A 140 -28.49 -13.55 -34.51
C LEU A 140 -28.94 -13.17 -35.91
N GLU A 141 -29.05 -14.12 -36.83
CA GLU A 141 -29.59 -13.89 -38.17
C GLU A 141 -31.04 -13.38 -38.12
N ARG A 142 -31.89 -13.96 -37.27
CA ARG A 142 -33.26 -13.49 -37.03
C ARG A 142 -33.29 -12.06 -36.48
N ILE A 143 -32.49 -11.75 -35.46
CA ILE A 143 -32.41 -10.39 -34.87
C ILE A 143 -31.90 -9.38 -35.91
N CYS A 144 -30.90 -9.74 -36.72
CA CYS A 144 -30.39 -8.90 -37.80
C CYS A 144 -31.45 -8.67 -38.88
N ALA A 145 -32.18 -9.70 -39.28
CA ALA A 145 -33.27 -9.59 -40.25
C ALA A 145 -34.44 -8.75 -39.71
N GLU A 146 -34.80 -8.89 -38.44
CA GLU A 146 -35.81 -8.05 -37.79
C GLU A 146 -35.36 -6.59 -37.67
N ARG A 147 -34.10 -6.34 -37.30
CA ARG A 147 -33.53 -4.98 -37.24
C ARG A 147 -33.35 -4.34 -38.61
N ALA A 148 -33.17 -5.12 -39.67
CA ALA A 148 -33.14 -4.61 -41.04
C ALA A 148 -34.55 -4.28 -41.56
N LYS A 149 -35.58 -5.00 -41.07
CA LYS A 149 -37.00 -4.74 -41.37
C LYS A 149 -37.56 -3.57 -40.55
N GLY A 150 -37.07 -3.36 -39.33
CA GLY A 150 -37.35 -2.17 -38.53
C GLY A 150 -36.50 -0.98 -38.99
N ALA A 151 -37.12 0.05 -39.57
CA ALA A 151 -36.42 1.26 -40.02
C ALA A 151 -35.46 1.81 -38.93
N PRO A 152 -34.30 2.38 -39.29
CA PRO A 152 -33.38 2.93 -38.31
C PRO A 152 -34.07 4.06 -37.57
N VAL A 153 -34.33 3.87 -36.28
CA VAL A 153 -34.74 4.97 -35.40
C VAL A 153 -33.59 5.97 -35.38
N ARG A 154 -33.71 7.05 -36.15
CA ARG A 154 -32.81 8.20 -36.13
C ARG A 154 -32.84 8.78 -34.71
N ARG A 155 -31.93 8.35 -33.85
CA ARG A 155 -31.58 9.12 -32.66
C ARG A 155 -30.82 10.35 -33.16
N GLY A 156 -31.55 11.44 -33.38
CA GLY A 156 -30.95 12.75 -33.63
C GLY A 156 -29.97 13.09 -32.51
N PRO A 157 -28.96 13.94 -32.77
CA PRO A 157 -27.94 14.24 -31.78
C PRO A 157 -28.60 14.88 -30.56
N SER A 158 -28.65 14.16 -29.45
CA SER A 158 -28.95 14.73 -28.14
C SER A 158 -27.81 15.67 -27.78
N ARG A 159 -27.94 16.95 -28.16
CA ARG A 159 -27.18 18.05 -27.58
C ARG A 159 -27.63 18.27 -26.14
N GLY A 160 -27.28 17.31 -25.27
CA GLY A 160 -27.21 17.55 -23.83
C GLY A 160 -25.98 18.40 -23.56
N LYS A 161 -26.16 19.73 -23.51
CA LYS A 161 -25.18 20.64 -22.93
C LYS A 161 -24.99 20.27 -21.46
N TRP A 162 -24.03 19.43 -21.13
CA TRP A 162 -23.39 19.48 -19.82
C TRP A 162 -22.36 20.61 -19.85
N ALA A 163 -22.84 21.82 -19.62
CA ALA A 163 -22.01 22.91 -19.11
C ALA A 163 -21.83 22.64 -17.60
N GLY A 164 -20.91 21.73 -17.27
CA GLY A 164 -20.34 21.64 -15.93
C GLY A 164 -19.41 22.82 -15.74
N ASP A 165 -19.95 23.85 -15.11
CA ASP A 165 -19.34 25.13 -14.79
C ASP A 165 -17.97 24.91 -14.12
N ALA A 166 -16.90 25.22 -14.87
CA ALA A 166 -15.58 25.42 -14.30
C ALA A 166 -15.59 26.76 -13.57
N ARG A 167 -16.06 26.76 -12.33
CA ARG A 167 -15.82 27.85 -11.38
C ARG A 167 -15.18 27.30 -10.11
N GLN A 168 -13.91 27.64 -9.99
CA GLN A 168 -13.17 27.69 -8.75
C GLN A 168 -13.93 28.47 -7.68
N SER A 169 -14.00 27.89 -6.49
CA SER A 169 -13.97 28.57 -5.19
C SER A 169 -13.62 27.48 -4.17
N HIS A 170 -12.36 27.35 -3.77
CA HIS A 170 -11.80 27.94 -2.53
C HIS A 170 -12.67 27.69 -1.27
N LEU A 171 -12.05 27.02 -0.28
CA LEU A 171 -12.42 26.88 1.14
C LEU A 171 -13.51 25.82 1.39
N PHE A 172 -13.33 24.74 2.17
CA PHE A 172 -12.45 24.43 3.30
C PHE A 172 -11.97 22.97 3.25
#